data_AF-A0A511NJH6-F1
#
_entry.id   AF-A0A511NJH6-F1
#
_cell.length_a   1.000
_cell.length_b   1.000
_cell.length_c   1.000
_cell.angle_alpha   90.00
_cell.angle_beta   90.00
_cell.angle_gamma   90.00
#
_symmetry.space_group_name_H-M   'P 1'
#
loop_
_entity.id
_entity.type
_entity.pdbx_description
1 polymer ?
#
loop_
_entity_poly.entity_id
_entity_poly.type
_entity_poly.pdbx_seq_one_letter_code
_entity_poly.pdbx_strand_id
1 'polypeptide(L)'
;MKTSKIIASLGALALMFSIFSFTTSRQIDAGKEISNSQWKNLKVLPQTISEDSLKGLMRGYNAALGVKCNFCHAENPETNKIDFSSDAKKEKEFARHMIVMTREINAKNFNWENAKNPEMINVVTCVMCHRGNESPTESLKQTTEIKSIAEVTKPLKEATKKSK
;
A
#
# COMPACT_ATOMS: atom_id res chain seq x y z
N MET A 1 -53.78 48.55 2.14
CA MET A 1 -52.67 48.25 1.21
C MET A 1 -51.31 48.49 1.88
N LYS A 2 -50.78 47.58 2.72
CA LYS A 2 -49.39 47.74 3.26
C LYS A 2 -48.82 46.50 3.98
N THR A 3 -48.95 45.29 3.43
CA THR A 3 -48.35 44.09 4.07
C THR A 3 -47.67 43.10 3.12
N SER A 4 -47.89 43.16 1.80
CA SER A 4 -47.28 42.18 0.88
C SER A 4 -45.81 42.47 0.52
N LYS A 5 -45.28 43.65 0.82
CA LYS A 5 -43.88 44.01 0.51
C LYS A 5 -42.85 43.45 1.49
N ILE A 6 -43.26 43.02 2.69
CA ILE A 6 -42.31 42.54 3.74
C ILE A 6 -42.04 41.03 3.58
N ILE A 7 -43.00 40.27 3.08
CA ILE A 7 -42.85 38.81 2.89
C ILE A 7 -41.87 38.51 1.73
N ALA A 8 -41.81 39.40 0.73
CA ALA A 8 -40.88 39.25 -0.40
C ALA A 8 -39.41 39.49 -0.03
N SER A 9 -39.09 40.22 1.05
CA SER A 9 -37.69 40.49 1.42
C SER A 9 -37.06 39.43 2.33
N LEU A 10 -37.85 38.68 3.10
CA LEU A 10 -37.33 37.55 3.90
C LEU A 10 -37.09 36.29 3.07
N GLY A 11 -37.89 36.05 2.03
CA GLY A 11 -37.71 34.88 1.14
C GLY A 11 -36.43 34.94 0.31
N ALA A 12 -36.02 36.13 -0.12
CA ALA A 12 -34.79 36.33 -0.90
C ALA A 12 -33.51 36.16 -0.05
N LEU A 13 -33.57 36.51 1.25
CA LEU A 13 -32.43 36.38 2.17
C LEU A 13 -32.20 34.91 2.57
N ALA A 14 -33.28 34.13 2.76
CA ALA A 14 -33.21 32.71 3.07
C ALA A 14 -32.68 31.88 1.88
N LEU A 15 -33.07 32.23 0.65
CA LEU A 15 -32.57 31.54 -0.54
C LEU A 15 -31.07 31.78 -0.78
N MET A 16 -30.56 32.99 -0.48
CA MET A 16 -29.14 33.32 -0.58
C MET A 16 -28.26 32.61 0.48
N PHE A 17 -28.83 32.25 1.63
CA PHE A 17 -28.10 31.50 2.67
C PHE A 17 -27.92 30.02 2.31
N SER A 18 -28.89 29.43 1.60
CA SER A 18 -28.81 28.03 1.14
C SER A 18 -27.77 27.80 0.04
N ILE A 19 -27.50 28.82 -0.80
CA ILE A 19 -26.44 28.75 -1.82
C ILE A 19 -25.05 28.98 -1.22
N PHE A 20 -24.96 29.70 -0.10
CA PHE A 20 -23.68 29.94 0.61
C PHE A 20 -23.15 28.69 1.32
N SER A 21 -24.02 27.76 1.72
CA SER A 21 -23.59 26.49 2.32
C SER A 21 -23.03 25.48 1.31
N PHE A 22 -23.40 25.58 0.02
CA PHE A 22 -22.91 24.66 -1.01
C PHE A 22 -21.57 25.09 -1.64
N THR A 23 -21.10 26.31 -1.34
CA THR A 23 -19.74 26.76 -1.68
C THR A 23 -18.78 26.63 -0.50
N THR A 24 -19.03 25.68 0.42
CA THR A 24 -17.98 25.19 1.33
C THR A 24 -16.88 24.60 0.47
N SER A 25 -15.90 25.46 0.24
CA SER A 25 -14.56 25.19 -0.25
C SER A 25 -14.18 23.72 -0.04
N ARG A 26 -14.17 22.94 -1.12
CA ARG A 26 -13.22 21.84 -1.21
C ARG A 26 -11.85 22.50 -1.13
N GLN A 27 -11.31 22.62 0.08
CA GLN A 27 -9.88 22.74 0.26
C GLN A 27 -9.29 21.48 -0.35
N ILE A 28 -8.92 21.58 -1.62
CA ILE A 28 -7.84 20.77 -2.14
C ILE A 28 -6.68 21.16 -1.23
N ASP A 29 -6.27 20.25 -0.35
CA ASP A 29 -5.00 20.30 0.37
C ASP A 29 -3.86 20.22 -0.67
N ALA A 30 -3.76 21.23 -1.51
CA ALA A 30 -2.66 21.48 -2.41
C ALA A 30 -1.54 22.05 -1.53
N GLY A 31 -0.72 21.15 -1.00
CA GLY A 31 0.51 21.53 -0.32
C GLY A 31 0.36 21.75 1.18
N LYS A 32 0.15 20.67 1.93
CA LYS A 32 0.93 20.54 3.17
C LYS A 32 2.38 20.71 2.74
N GLU A 33 3.04 21.77 3.21
CA GLU A 33 4.45 22.03 2.93
C GLU A 33 5.22 20.71 2.98
N ILE A 34 6.06 20.48 1.97
CA ILE A 34 7.05 19.41 1.98
C ILE A 34 7.97 19.75 3.16
N SER A 35 7.59 19.26 4.34
CA SER A 35 8.43 19.28 5.52
C SER A 35 9.79 18.77 5.06
N ASN A 36 10.80 19.63 5.08
CA ASN A 36 12.21 19.28 4.86
C ASN A 36 12.73 18.40 6.01
N SER A 37 11.93 17.43 6.47
CA SER A 37 12.43 16.34 7.30
C SER A 37 13.29 15.47 6.41
N GLN A 38 14.59 15.77 6.36
CA GLN A 38 15.56 14.85 5.79
C GLN A 38 15.47 13.54 6.59
N TRP A 39 14.94 12.50 5.95
CA TRP A 39 14.78 11.21 6.59
C TRP A 39 16.17 10.62 6.87
N LYS A 40 16.45 10.26 8.13
CA LYS A 40 17.78 9.79 8.55
C LYS A 40 18.33 8.62 7.74
N ASN A 41 17.48 7.66 7.35
CA ASN A 41 17.91 6.44 6.64
C ASN A 41 16.85 5.91 5.66
N LEU A 42 16.35 6.78 4.79
CA LEU A 42 15.41 6.44 3.72
C LEU A 42 16.16 6.21 2.40
N LYS A 43 16.36 4.94 2.02
CA LYS A 43 17.22 4.59 0.85
C LYS A 43 16.45 4.40 -0.47
N VAL A 44 15.23 3.82 -0.40
CA VAL A 44 14.49 3.37 -1.60
C VAL A 44 13.31 4.27 -1.96
N LEU A 45 12.65 4.86 -0.96
CA LEU A 45 11.52 5.77 -1.17
C LEU A 45 12.05 7.20 -1.39
N PRO A 46 11.30 8.05 -2.12
CA PRO A 46 11.72 9.44 -2.36
C PRO A 46 11.95 10.19 -1.06
N GLN A 47 13.04 10.95 -0.97
CA GLN A 47 13.34 11.79 0.21
C GLN A 47 12.30 12.89 0.43
N THR A 48 11.59 13.28 -0.62
CA THR A 48 10.51 14.28 -0.60
C THR A 48 9.15 13.73 -0.17
N ILE A 49 9.05 12.43 0.18
CA ILE A 49 7.80 11.83 0.63
C ILE A 49 7.30 12.51 1.92
N SER A 50 6.01 12.86 1.96
CA SER A 50 5.39 13.39 3.17
C SER A 50 5.32 12.32 4.27
N GLU A 51 5.31 12.77 5.53
CA GLU A 51 5.21 11.87 6.68
C GLU A 51 3.96 10.98 6.64
N ASP A 52 2.81 11.53 6.23
CA ASP A 52 1.55 10.79 6.17
C ASP A 52 1.58 9.71 5.09
N SER A 53 2.16 10.02 3.92
CA SER A 53 2.36 9.05 2.84
C SER A 53 3.35 7.95 3.25
N LEU A 54 4.44 8.30 3.92
CA LEU A 54 5.41 7.32 4.43
C LEU A 54 4.75 6.38 5.45
N LYS A 55 4.04 6.93 6.45
CA LYS A 55 3.30 6.12 7.44
C LYS A 55 2.21 5.27 6.77
N GLY A 56 1.55 5.79 5.74
CA GLY A 56 0.57 5.06 4.93
C GLY A 56 1.18 3.83 4.26
N LEU A 57 2.32 3.98 3.59
CA LEU A 57 3.06 2.87 2.98
C LEU A 57 3.47 1.83 4.02
N MET A 58 4.03 2.25 5.15
CA MET A 58 4.46 1.33 6.21
C MET A 58 3.30 0.51 6.79
N ARG A 59 2.12 1.13 6.98
CA ARG A 59 0.90 0.41 7.36
C ARG A 59 0.43 -0.57 6.28
N GLY A 60 0.54 -0.18 5.01
CA GLY A 60 0.25 -1.06 3.87
C GLY A 60 1.15 -2.30 3.83
N TYR A 61 2.46 -2.13 4.07
CA TYR A 61 3.39 -3.25 4.16
C TYR A 61 3.07 -4.18 5.33
N ASN A 62 2.79 -3.63 6.51
CA ASN A 62 2.35 -4.42 7.67
C ASN A 62 1.10 -5.25 7.35
N ALA A 63 0.10 -4.65 6.70
CA ALA A 63 -1.13 -5.35 6.33
C ALA A 63 -0.88 -6.46 5.30
N ALA A 64 -0.05 -6.21 4.28
CA ALA A 64 0.26 -7.19 3.25
C ALA A 64 1.01 -8.41 3.81
N LEU A 65 1.89 -8.20 4.79
CA LEU A 65 2.71 -9.25 5.41
C LEU A 65 2.08 -9.85 6.68
N GLY A 66 1.01 -9.27 7.22
CA GLY A 66 0.42 -9.74 8.49
C GLY A 66 1.26 -9.42 9.74
N VAL A 67 2.18 -8.47 9.66
CA VAL A 67 3.15 -8.16 10.73
C VAL A 67 2.91 -6.79 11.38
N LYS A 68 3.69 -6.48 12.42
CA LYS A 68 3.72 -5.18 13.10
C LYS A 68 5.07 -4.48 12.88
N CYS A 69 5.16 -3.20 13.25
CA CYS A 69 6.33 -2.35 13.00
C CYS A 69 7.65 -2.94 13.51
N ASN A 70 7.63 -3.61 14.67
CA ASN A 70 8.79 -4.25 15.29
C ASN A 70 9.29 -5.49 14.53
N PHE A 71 8.55 -5.98 13.53
CA PHE A 71 9.03 -7.03 12.64
C PHE A 71 10.21 -6.53 11.80
N CYS A 72 10.11 -5.34 11.20
CA CYS A 72 11.18 -4.76 10.41
C CYS A 72 12.05 -3.77 11.18
N HIS A 73 11.48 -3.00 12.12
CA HIS A 73 12.21 -1.95 12.84
C HIS A 73 12.76 -2.46 14.17
N ALA A 74 14.01 -2.11 14.46
CA ALA A 74 14.67 -2.47 15.70
C ALA A 74 14.19 -1.58 16.86
N GLU A 75 14.23 -2.12 18.06
CA GLU A 75 14.08 -1.34 19.29
C GLU A 75 15.44 -0.77 19.69
N ASN A 76 15.47 0.47 20.14
CA ASN A 76 16.65 1.08 20.72
C ASN A 76 16.78 0.59 22.18
N PRO A 77 17.90 -0.05 22.55
CA PRO A 77 18.05 -0.70 23.86
C PRO A 77 18.13 0.28 25.04
N GLU A 78 18.47 1.54 24.80
CA GLU A 78 18.58 2.56 25.85
C GLU A 78 17.23 3.20 26.17
N THR A 79 16.39 3.36 25.13
CA THR A 79 15.13 4.11 25.23
C THR A 79 13.88 3.23 25.25
N ASN A 80 14.02 1.92 24.96
CA ASN A 80 12.92 0.97 24.78
C ASN A 80 11.85 1.48 23.78
N LYS A 81 12.31 2.21 22.75
CA LYS A 81 11.46 2.76 21.68
C LYS A 81 11.94 2.23 20.34
N ILE A 82 11.02 2.09 19.40
CA ILE A 82 11.36 1.71 18.03
C ILE A 82 12.26 2.78 17.40
N ASP A 83 13.43 2.36 16.91
CA ASP A 83 14.30 3.16 16.05
C ASP A 83 14.00 2.82 14.58
N PHE A 84 13.17 3.68 13.97
CA PHE A 84 12.79 3.53 12.56
C PHE A 84 13.98 3.66 11.59
N SER A 85 15.06 4.33 12.01
CA SER A 85 16.24 4.57 11.18
C SER A 85 17.25 3.43 11.24
N SER A 86 17.28 2.64 12.32
CA SER A 86 18.18 1.51 12.48
C SER A 86 17.98 0.41 11.43
N ASP A 87 19.10 -0.15 10.95
CA ASP A 87 19.15 -1.32 10.06
C ASP A 87 19.57 -2.60 10.82
N ALA A 88 19.48 -2.61 12.15
CA ALA A 88 19.90 -3.76 12.97
C ALA A 88 19.08 -5.05 12.73
N LYS A 89 17.91 -4.94 12.10
CA LYS A 89 17.08 -6.07 11.67
C LYS A 89 17.18 -6.29 10.17
N LYS A 90 17.54 -7.51 9.77
CA LYS A 90 17.70 -7.91 8.35
C LYS A 90 16.41 -7.77 7.55
N GLU A 91 15.25 -7.89 8.20
CA GLU A 91 13.92 -7.80 7.59
C GLU A 91 13.71 -6.45 6.90
N LYS A 92 14.29 -5.37 7.42
CA LYS A 92 14.22 -4.04 6.81
C LYS A 92 14.97 -3.98 5.47
N GLU A 93 16.12 -4.61 5.39
CA GLU A 93 16.88 -4.67 4.13
C GLU A 93 16.18 -5.56 3.11
N PHE A 94 15.64 -6.71 3.53
CA PHE A 94 14.78 -7.52 2.66
C PHE A 94 13.56 -6.74 2.15
N ALA A 95 12.90 -5.95 3.02
CA ALA A 95 11.78 -5.11 2.59
C ALA A 95 12.20 -4.08 1.54
N ARG A 96 13.39 -3.46 1.67
CA ARG A 96 13.94 -2.56 0.63
C ARG A 96 14.13 -3.28 -0.70
N HIS A 97 14.72 -4.47 -0.70
CA HIS A 97 14.87 -5.27 -1.90
C HIS A 97 13.51 -5.62 -2.53
N MET A 98 12.51 -5.98 -1.73
CA MET A 98 11.17 -6.29 -2.22
C MET A 98 10.48 -5.06 -2.83
N ILE A 99 10.64 -3.87 -2.24
CA ILE A 99 10.11 -2.62 -2.82
C ILE A 99 10.70 -2.37 -4.20
N VAL A 100 12.03 -2.52 -4.36
CA VAL A 100 12.70 -2.35 -5.67
C VAL A 100 12.19 -3.39 -6.67
N MET A 101 12.16 -4.67 -6.27
CA MET A 101 11.68 -5.76 -7.13
C MET A 101 10.25 -5.50 -7.62
N THR A 102 9.32 -5.11 -6.74
CA THR A 102 7.94 -4.83 -7.11
C THR A 102 7.84 -3.65 -8.07
N ARG A 103 8.59 -2.56 -7.84
CA ARG A 103 8.63 -1.41 -8.75
C ARG A 103 9.17 -1.81 -10.12
N GLU A 104 10.20 -2.64 -10.18
CA GLU A 104 10.75 -3.14 -11.44
C GLU A 104 9.77 -4.03 -12.19
N ILE A 105 9.08 -4.96 -11.50
CA ILE A 105 8.07 -5.81 -12.12
C ILE A 105 6.98 -4.95 -12.77
N ASN A 106 6.49 -3.94 -12.05
CA ASN A 106 5.48 -3.02 -12.56
C ASN A 106 5.99 -2.22 -13.76
N ALA A 107 7.15 -1.59 -13.64
CA ALA A 107 7.73 -0.75 -14.69
C ALA A 107 8.06 -1.54 -15.97
N LYS A 108 8.56 -2.77 -15.83
CA LYS A 108 8.98 -3.59 -16.98
C LYS A 108 7.81 -4.29 -17.67
N ASN A 109 6.83 -4.79 -16.92
CA ASN A 109 5.81 -5.69 -17.46
C ASN A 109 4.43 -5.04 -17.63
N PHE A 110 4.16 -3.92 -16.95
CA PHE A 110 2.84 -3.28 -16.95
C PHE A 110 2.86 -1.86 -17.55
N ASN A 111 3.99 -1.41 -18.11
CA ASN A 111 4.12 -0.13 -18.79
C ASN A 111 3.78 -0.21 -20.29
N TRP A 112 2.61 -0.75 -20.64
CA TRP A 112 2.20 -0.96 -22.04
C TRP A 112 1.91 0.34 -22.81
N GLU A 113 1.55 1.43 -22.10
CA GLU A 113 1.32 2.75 -22.70
C GLU A 113 2.60 3.60 -22.82
N ASN A 114 3.76 3.08 -22.42
CA ASN A 114 5.00 3.88 -22.32
C ASN A 114 4.82 5.14 -21.47
N ALA A 115 4.19 4.99 -20.30
CA ALA A 115 4.00 6.07 -19.36
C ALA A 115 5.33 6.73 -18.98
N LYS A 116 5.32 8.06 -18.84
CA LYS A 116 6.51 8.86 -18.49
C LYS A 116 7.11 8.48 -17.13
N ASN A 117 6.27 8.01 -16.21
CA ASN A 117 6.63 7.68 -14.83
C ASN A 117 6.28 6.20 -14.53
N PRO A 118 6.97 5.23 -15.16
CA PRO A 118 6.63 3.81 -15.05
C PRO A 118 6.76 3.25 -13.63
N GLU A 119 7.57 3.89 -12.79
CA GLU A 119 7.76 3.54 -11.38
C GLU A 119 6.55 3.86 -10.48
N MET A 120 5.56 4.60 -10.99
CA MET A 120 4.28 4.85 -10.29
C MET A 120 3.21 3.82 -10.64
N ILE A 121 3.47 2.92 -11.59
CA ILE A 121 2.58 1.81 -11.91
C ILE A 121 2.58 0.82 -10.73
N ASN A 122 1.39 0.42 -10.29
CA ASN A 122 1.23 -0.36 -9.07
C ASN A 122 0.21 -1.51 -9.24
N VAL A 123 0.44 -2.36 -10.25
CA VAL A 123 -0.41 -3.52 -10.53
C VAL A 123 -0.03 -4.67 -9.59
N VAL A 124 1.25 -5.03 -9.57
CA VAL A 124 1.81 -5.99 -8.62
C VAL A 124 2.05 -5.29 -7.30
N THR A 125 1.50 -5.85 -6.23
CA THR A 125 1.63 -5.33 -4.86
C THR A 125 2.02 -6.46 -3.91
N CYS A 126 2.56 -6.10 -2.74
CA CYS A 126 3.05 -7.06 -1.73
C CYS A 126 1.98 -8.09 -1.34
N VAL A 127 0.71 -7.67 -1.25
CA VAL A 127 -0.42 -8.52 -0.82
C VAL A 127 -0.70 -9.66 -1.81
N MET A 128 -0.38 -9.51 -3.10
CA MET A 128 -0.64 -10.55 -4.10
C MET A 128 0.14 -11.84 -3.80
N CYS A 129 1.36 -11.71 -3.29
CA CYS A 129 2.23 -12.82 -2.89
C CYS A 129 2.09 -13.15 -1.41
N HIS A 130 2.19 -12.15 -0.53
CA HIS A 130 2.24 -12.37 0.92
C HIS A 130 0.89 -12.74 1.54
N ARG A 131 -0.21 -12.16 1.03
CA ARG A 131 -1.58 -12.49 1.46
C ARG A 131 -1.76 -12.51 2.99
N GLY A 132 -1.13 -11.56 3.69
CA GLY A 132 -1.19 -11.46 5.15
C GLY A 132 -0.24 -12.40 5.91
N ASN A 133 0.79 -12.95 5.25
CA ASN A 133 1.83 -13.78 5.88
C ASN A 133 3.23 -13.23 5.57
N GLU A 134 4.15 -13.29 6.53
CA GLU A 134 5.51 -12.77 6.35
C GLU A 134 6.29 -13.55 5.29
N SER A 135 5.94 -14.81 5.08
CA SER A 135 6.49 -15.66 4.03
C SER A 135 5.40 -16.05 3.02
N PRO A 136 5.57 -15.73 1.72
CA PRO A 136 4.62 -16.12 0.68
C PRO A 136 4.40 -17.64 0.58
N THR A 137 5.38 -18.44 0.99
CA THR A 137 5.36 -19.90 0.84
C THR A 137 4.57 -20.61 1.93
N GLU A 138 4.22 -19.96 3.05
CA GLU A 138 3.36 -20.60 4.07
C GLU A 138 2.01 -20.99 3.50
N SER A 139 1.43 -20.14 2.64
CA SER A 139 0.21 -20.46 1.90
C SER A 139 0.36 -21.62 0.90
N LEU A 140 1.59 -21.92 0.46
CA LEU A 140 1.90 -22.98 -0.50
C LEU A 140 2.21 -24.32 0.18
N LYS A 141 2.71 -24.32 1.42
CA LYS A 141 2.98 -25.55 2.19
C LYS A 141 1.71 -26.37 2.43
N GLN A 142 0.57 -25.70 2.61
CA GLN A 142 -0.73 -26.35 2.72
C GLN A 142 -1.14 -27.10 1.43
N THR A 143 -0.56 -26.73 0.28
CA THR A 143 -0.81 -27.40 -1.01
C THR A 143 0.16 -28.58 -1.25
N THR A 144 1.33 -28.60 -0.59
CA THR A 144 2.28 -29.72 -0.70
C THR A 144 1.84 -30.98 0.08
N GLU A 145 0.96 -30.86 1.08
CA GLU A 145 0.27 -32.03 1.65
C GLU A 145 -0.74 -32.65 0.67
N ILE A 146 -1.30 -31.87 -0.26
CA ILE A 146 -2.40 -32.34 -1.11
C ILE A 146 -1.92 -33.34 -2.15
N LYS A 147 -0.65 -33.33 -2.56
CA LYS A 147 -0.16 -34.21 -3.61
C LYS A 147 1.33 -34.49 -3.44
N SER A 148 1.67 -35.53 -2.69
CA SER A 148 2.97 -36.20 -2.93
C SER A 148 3.06 -36.48 -4.43
N ILE A 149 4.16 -36.08 -5.07
CA ILE A 149 4.35 -36.20 -6.53
C ILE A 149 4.19 -37.68 -6.99
N ALA A 150 4.41 -38.62 -6.08
CA ALA A 150 4.14 -40.04 -6.26
C ALA A 150 2.63 -40.36 -6.43
N GLU A 151 1.75 -39.72 -5.67
CA GLU A 151 0.29 -39.89 -5.76
C GLU A 151 -0.26 -39.38 -7.10
N VAL A 152 0.24 -38.25 -7.58
CA VAL A 152 -0.22 -37.57 -8.82
C VAL A 152 0.15 -38.35 -10.07
N THR A 153 1.29 -39.02 -10.05
CA THR A 153 1.85 -39.69 -11.23
C THR A 153 1.44 -41.15 -11.35
N LYS A 154 0.81 -41.72 -10.31
CA LYS A 154 0.30 -43.10 -10.30
C LYS A 154 -0.72 -43.39 -11.40
N PRO A 155 -1.75 -42.55 -11.65
CA PRO A 155 -2.72 -42.80 -12.71
C PRO A 155 -2.10 -42.76 -14.12
N LEU A 156 -1.07 -41.92 -14.32
CA LEU A 156 -0.39 -41.78 -15.62
C LEU A 156 0.50 -42.99 -15.94
N LYS A 157 1.12 -43.59 -14.93
CA LYS A 157 1.94 -44.81 -15.08
C LYS A 157 1.10 -46.07 -15.26
N GLU A 158 -0.08 -46.12 -14.65
CA GLU A 158 -1.01 -47.25 -14.82
C GLU A 158 -1.70 -47.22 -16.20
N ALA A 159 -2.01 -46.03 -16.72
CA ALA A 159 -2.57 -45.86 -18.06
C ALA A 159 -1.59 -46.28 -19.18
N THR A 160 -0.30 -46.00 -19.01
CA THR A 160 0.74 -46.41 -19.98
C THR A 160 1.06 -47.90 -19.93
N LYS A 161 0.84 -48.56 -18.78
CA LYS A 161 1.04 -50.02 -18.62
C LYS A 161 -0.10 -50.87 -19.22
N LYS A 162 -1.33 -50.33 -19.32
CA LYS A 162 -2.48 -51.00 -19.96
C LYS A 162 -2.51 -50.86 -21.49
N SER A 163 -1.63 -50.04 -22.05
CA SER A 163 -1.56 -49.75 -23.50
C SER A 163 -0.51 -50.59 -24.24
N LYS A 164 0.10 -51.59 -23.58
CA LYS A 164 1.11 -52.49 -24.14
C LYS A 164 0.75 -53.91 -23.78
#